data_AF-A0A9D1YQJ8-F1
#
_entry.id   AF-A0A9D1YQJ8-F1
#
_cell.length_a   1.000
_cell.length_b   1.000
_cell.length_c   1.000
_cell.angle_alpha   90.00
_cell.angle_beta   90.00
_cell.angle_gamma   90.00
#
_symmetry.space_group_name_H-M   'P 1'
#
loop_
_entity.id
_entity.type
_entity.pdbx_description
1 polymer ?
#
loop_
_entity_poly.entity_id
_entity_poly.type
_entity_poly.pdbx_seq_one_letter_code
_entity_poly.pdbx_strand_id
1 'polypeptide(L)'
;MNKLWSEQNKTMQAQLKRKDTWEAGIDTLFNLRNQLMHTLTAFQEELDREEFDAIPFINADGYHSKTIAYSIWHIFRIEDIVAHTLIKEDEQVFFSGSYQERIHSSIITTGNELVKEQIADFSKQLNLE
;
A
#
# COMPACT_ATOMS: atom_id res chain seq x y z
N MET A 1 -9.60 3.02 -12.20
CA MET A 1 -8.48 3.84 -11.70
C MET A 1 -8.83 5.31 -11.89
N ASN A 2 -8.54 6.17 -10.91
CA ASN A 2 -8.75 7.62 -11.02
C ASN A 2 -8.00 8.16 -12.25
N LYS A 3 -8.69 8.91 -13.12
CA LYS A 3 -8.12 9.40 -14.39
C LYS A 3 -6.93 10.34 -14.16
N LEU A 4 -7.01 11.22 -13.16
CA LEU A 4 -5.94 12.15 -12.81
C LEU A 4 -4.67 11.40 -12.40
N TRP A 5 -4.78 10.45 -11.47
CA TRP A 5 -3.64 9.65 -11.02
C TRP A 5 -3.04 8.81 -12.14
N SER A 6 -3.90 8.27 -13.03
CA SER A 6 -3.43 7.54 -14.20
C SER A 6 -2.58 8.40 -15.12
N GLU A 7 -2.96 9.66 -15.34
CA GLU A 7 -2.19 10.57 -16.18
C GLU A 7 -0.91 11.04 -15.48
N GLN A 8 -0.95 11.34 -14.18
CA GLN A 8 0.25 11.67 -13.42
C GLN A 8 1.27 10.54 -13.41
N ASN A 9 0.84 9.28 -13.24
CA ASN A 9 1.72 8.12 -13.28
C ASN A 9 2.38 7.97 -14.67
N LYS A 10 1.62 8.15 -15.76
CA LYS A 10 2.19 8.13 -17.13
C LYS A 10 3.22 9.24 -17.34
N THR A 11 2.89 10.46 -16.91
CA THR A 11 3.79 11.62 -17.00
C THR A 11 5.08 11.39 -16.23
N MET A 12 4.98 10.95 -14.98
CA MET A 12 6.12 10.59 -14.13
C MET A 12 7.02 9.55 -14.83
N GLN A 13 6.46 8.46 -15.32
CA GLN A 13 7.23 7.41 -16.02
C GLN A 13 7.93 7.93 -17.28
N ALA A 14 7.28 8.82 -18.04
CA ALA A 14 7.89 9.41 -19.24
C ALA A 14 9.04 10.36 -18.88
N GLN A 15 8.90 11.14 -17.81
CA GLN A 15 9.91 12.09 -17.35
C GLN A 15 11.15 11.41 -16.79
N LEU A 16 10.98 10.38 -15.95
CA LEU A 16 12.08 9.64 -15.31
C LEU A 16 12.95 8.86 -16.31
N LYS A 17 12.48 8.63 -17.53
CA LYS A 17 13.27 7.94 -18.57
C LYS A 17 14.27 8.84 -19.29
N ARG A 18 14.21 10.18 -19.09
CA ARG A 18 15.06 11.12 -19.82
C ARG A 18 15.82 12.03 -18.86
N LYS A 19 17.10 12.26 -19.16
CA LYS A 19 18.01 13.05 -18.32
C LYS A 19 17.58 14.52 -18.20
N ASP A 20 17.04 15.11 -19.26
CA ASP A 20 16.58 16.50 -19.31
C ASP A 20 15.29 16.74 -18.49
N THR A 21 14.51 15.68 -18.24
CA THR A 21 13.27 15.76 -17.44
C THR A 21 13.31 14.97 -16.15
N TRP A 22 14.48 14.50 -15.73
CA TRP A 22 14.64 13.67 -14.53
C TRP A 22 14.11 14.36 -13.27
N GLU A 23 14.57 15.58 -12.98
CA GLU A 23 14.15 16.35 -11.80
C GLU A 23 12.63 16.60 -11.78
N ALA A 24 12.05 16.99 -12.93
CA ALA A 24 10.60 17.16 -13.05
C ALA A 24 9.83 15.84 -12.85
N GLY A 25 10.46 14.70 -13.20
CA GLY A 25 9.93 13.37 -12.93
C GLY A 25 9.90 13.04 -11.44
N ILE A 26 10.94 13.42 -10.69
CA ILE A 26 11.01 13.30 -9.24
C ILE A 26 9.92 14.17 -8.57
N ASP A 27 9.77 15.42 -9.00
CA ASP A 27 8.69 16.29 -8.51
C ASP A 27 7.31 15.69 -8.77
N THR A 28 7.09 15.12 -9.95
CA THR A 28 5.81 14.49 -10.30
C THR A 28 5.55 13.23 -9.48
N LEU A 29 6.59 12.43 -9.20
CA LEU A 29 6.51 11.28 -8.31
C LEU A 29 6.09 11.71 -6.90
N PHE A 30 6.74 12.73 -6.32
CA PHE A 30 6.40 13.21 -4.98
C PHE A 30 4.98 13.79 -4.93
N ASN A 31 4.57 14.54 -5.95
CA ASN A 31 3.20 15.05 -6.04
C ASN A 31 2.17 13.92 -6.08
N LEU A 32 2.39 12.88 -6.89
CA LEU A 32 1.49 11.71 -6.93
C LEU A 32 1.48 10.98 -5.59
N ARG A 33 2.66 10.72 -4.99
CA ARG A 33 2.78 10.08 -3.69
C ARG A 33 2.02 10.84 -2.59
N ASN A 34 2.16 12.17 -2.56
CA ASN A 34 1.49 13.00 -1.56
C ASN A 34 -0.04 12.95 -1.72
N GLN A 35 -0.56 12.92 -2.94
CA GLN A 35 -2.01 12.77 -3.17
C GLN A 35 -2.54 11.40 -2.73
N LEU A 36 -1.80 10.33 -3.04
CA LEU A 36 -2.16 8.98 -2.61
C LEU A 36 -2.12 8.87 -1.08
N MET A 37 -1.07 9.40 -0.45
CA MET A 37 -0.94 9.40 1.00
C MET A 37 -2.04 10.22 1.68
N HIS A 38 -2.39 11.39 1.13
CA HIS A 38 -3.51 12.19 1.63
C HIS A 38 -4.83 11.42 1.59
N THR A 39 -5.06 10.64 0.53
CA THR A 39 -6.26 9.78 0.43
C THR A 39 -6.24 8.69 1.50
N LEU A 40 -5.08 8.04 1.71
CA LEU A 40 -4.95 7.02 2.77
C LEU A 40 -5.19 7.60 4.16
N THR A 41 -4.69 8.80 4.45
CA THR A 41 -4.95 9.47 5.73
C THR A 41 -6.40 9.90 5.88
N ALA A 42 -7.06 10.34 4.80
CA ALA A 42 -8.48 10.68 4.84
C ALA A 42 -9.35 9.48 5.20
N PHE A 43 -9.01 8.27 4.74
CA PHE A 43 -9.72 7.05 5.15
C PHE A 43 -9.72 6.83 6.66
N GLN A 44 -8.65 7.19 7.37
CA GLN A 44 -8.61 7.05 8.83
C GLN A 44 -9.57 8.02 9.54
N GLU A 45 -9.90 9.16 8.91
CA GLU A 45 -10.84 10.14 9.45
C GLU A 45 -12.29 9.85 9.05
N GLU A 46 -12.49 9.22 7.88
CA GLU A 46 -13.80 9.05 7.26
C GLU A 46 -14.43 7.67 7.49
N LEU A 47 -13.63 6.64 7.76
CA LEU A 47 -14.10 5.25 7.83
C LEU A 47 -13.93 4.65 9.22
N ASP A 48 -14.86 3.77 9.60
CA ASP A 48 -14.76 2.98 10.82
C ASP A 48 -13.99 1.66 10.62
N ARG A 49 -13.76 0.94 11.73
CA ARG A 49 -12.99 -0.30 11.70
C ARG A 49 -13.66 -1.37 10.83
N GLU A 50 -14.97 -1.48 10.92
CA GLU A 50 -15.78 -2.43 10.16
C GLU A 50 -15.65 -2.20 8.64
N GLU A 51 -15.57 -0.93 8.21
CA GLU A 51 -15.34 -0.55 6.82
C GLU A 51 -13.94 -0.93 6.32
N PHE A 52 -12.90 -0.83 7.16
CA PHE A 52 -11.54 -1.28 6.82
C PHE A 52 -11.45 -2.80 6.61
N ASP A 53 -12.27 -3.55 7.35
CA ASP A 53 -12.33 -5.02 7.33
C ASP A 53 -13.33 -5.58 6.31
N ALA A 54 -14.18 -4.74 5.72
CA ALA A 54 -15.24 -5.15 4.81
C ALA A 54 -14.71 -5.70 3.46
N ILE A 55 -15.36 -6.77 2.98
CA ILE A 55 -15.12 -7.39 1.66
C ILE A 55 -16.43 -7.52 0.86
N PRO A 56 -17.05 -6.40 0.46
CA PRO A 56 -18.40 -6.42 -0.11
C PRO A 56 -18.51 -7.21 -1.43
N PHE A 57 -17.40 -7.38 -2.15
CA PHE A 57 -17.35 -8.07 -3.44
C PHE A 57 -16.42 -9.29 -3.40
N ILE A 58 -16.60 -10.19 -2.43
CA ILE A 58 -15.73 -11.38 -2.23
C ILE A 58 -15.58 -12.28 -3.47
N ASN A 59 -16.57 -12.30 -4.36
CA ASN A 59 -16.55 -13.11 -5.59
C ASN A 59 -16.18 -12.30 -6.85
N ALA A 60 -15.86 -11.01 -6.72
CA ALA A 60 -15.40 -10.21 -7.86
C ALA A 60 -13.94 -10.54 -8.18
N ASP A 61 -13.60 -10.53 -9.46
CA ASP A 61 -12.21 -10.72 -9.88
C ASP A 61 -11.36 -9.49 -9.54
N GLY A 62 -10.09 -9.74 -9.20
CA GLY A 62 -9.09 -8.70 -8.96
C GLY A 62 -9.28 -7.96 -7.63
N TYR A 63 -8.93 -6.67 -7.62
CA TYR A 63 -8.80 -5.86 -6.39
C TYR A 63 -10.10 -5.66 -5.61
N HIS A 64 -11.26 -5.79 -6.25
CA HIS A 64 -12.56 -5.63 -5.60
C HIS A 64 -12.83 -6.69 -4.51
N SER A 65 -12.11 -7.80 -4.56
CA SER A 65 -12.13 -8.86 -3.55
C SER A 65 -11.16 -8.64 -2.37
N LYS A 66 -10.54 -7.46 -2.25
CA LYS A 66 -9.59 -7.13 -1.19
C LYS A 66 -10.21 -6.12 -0.21
N THR A 67 -9.87 -6.22 1.07
CA THR A 67 -10.28 -5.20 2.06
C THR A 67 -9.30 -4.02 2.02
N ILE A 68 -9.68 -2.90 2.65
CA ILE A 68 -8.81 -1.72 2.77
C ILE A 68 -7.59 -2.04 3.65
N ALA A 69 -7.80 -2.67 4.82
CA ALA A 69 -6.73 -3.04 5.74
C ALA A 69 -5.65 -3.92 5.07
N TYR A 70 -6.06 -4.99 4.38
CA TYR A 70 -5.15 -5.82 3.60
C TYR A 70 -4.40 -5.01 2.54
N SER A 71 -5.09 -4.12 1.82
CA SER A 71 -4.49 -3.34 0.74
C SER A 71 -3.41 -2.39 1.27
N ILE A 72 -3.63 -1.79 2.43
CA ILE A 72 -2.64 -0.94 3.12
C ILE A 72 -1.42 -1.77 3.55
N TRP A 73 -1.65 -2.91 4.22
CA TRP A 73 -0.59 -3.86 4.56
C TRP A 73 0.24 -4.23 3.33
N HIS A 74 -0.43 -4.64 2.25
CA HIS A 74 0.19 -5.08 1.01
C HIS A 74 1.10 -4.00 0.41
N ILE A 75 0.62 -2.74 0.33
CA ILE A 75 1.39 -1.61 -0.20
C ILE A 75 2.63 -1.36 0.67
N PHE A 76 2.46 -1.16 1.98
CA PHE A 76 3.58 -0.82 2.85
C PHE A 76 4.59 -1.94 2.97
N ARG A 77 4.14 -3.20 2.91
CA ARG A 77 5.05 -4.34 2.93
C ARG A 77 5.92 -4.43 1.68
N ILE A 78 5.36 -4.12 0.51
CA ILE A 78 6.13 -4.02 -0.74
C ILE A 78 7.14 -2.87 -0.63
N GLU A 79 6.70 -1.69 -0.19
CA GLU A 79 7.61 -0.53 -0.04
C GLU A 79 8.76 -0.82 0.92
N ASP A 80 8.48 -1.45 2.06
CA ASP A 80 9.47 -1.78 3.08
C ASP A 80 10.53 -2.76 2.54
N ILE A 81 10.11 -3.86 1.90
CA ILE A 81 11.04 -4.84 1.30
C ILE A 81 11.90 -4.18 0.22
N VAL A 82 11.29 -3.41 -0.69
CA VAL A 82 12.02 -2.80 -1.81
C VAL A 82 13.02 -1.76 -1.29
N ALA A 83 12.60 -0.87 -0.40
CA ALA A 83 13.44 0.20 0.11
C ALA A 83 14.62 -0.34 0.93
N HIS A 84 14.36 -1.27 1.85
CA HIS A 84 15.38 -1.72 2.80
C HIS A 84 16.21 -2.86 2.22
N THR A 85 15.58 -3.91 1.68
CA THR A 85 16.34 -5.07 1.20
C THR A 85 16.96 -4.87 -0.17
N LEU A 86 16.27 -4.22 -1.12
CA LEU A 86 16.76 -4.13 -2.50
C LEU A 86 17.57 -2.86 -2.79
N ILE A 87 17.22 -1.73 -2.17
CA ILE A 87 17.87 -0.44 -2.45
C ILE A 87 18.96 -0.14 -1.42
N LYS A 88 18.64 -0.24 -0.12
CA LYS A 88 19.53 0.16 0.96
C LYS A 88 20.39 -0.98 1.51
N GLU A 89 20.00 -2.22 1.25
CA GLU A 89 20.62 -3.45 1.77
C GLU A 89 20.70 -3.50 3.31
N ASP A 90 19.63 -3.06 3.99
CA ASP A 90 19.53 -3.05 5.44
C ASP A 90 18.28 -3.77 5.98
N GLU A 91 18.13 -3.73 7.30
CA GLU A 91 17.00 -4.35 8.00
C GLU A 91 15.69 -3.63 7.63
N GLN A 92 14.69 -4.42 7.28
CA GLN A 92 13.34 -3.94 6.98
C GLN A 92 12.68 -3.41 8.25
N VAL A 93 11.91 -2.32 8.12
CA VAL A 93 11.20 -1.69 9.25
C VAL A 93 10.31 -2.71 9.96
N PHE A 94 9.69 -3.61 9.20
CA PHE A 94 8.82 -4.65 9.74
C PHE A 94 9.46 -5.53 10.83
N PHE A 95 10.76 -5.80 10.75
CA PHE A 95 11.50 -6.61 11.73
C PHE A 95 12.13 -5.79 12.86
N SER A 96 12.14 -4.46 12.72
CA SER A 96 12.69 -3.55 13.72
C SER A 96 11.62 -3.10 14.73
N GLY A 97 12.02 -2.83 15.98
CA GLY A 97 11.15 -2.17 16.97
C GLY A 97 9.81 -2.89 17.26
N SER A 98 9.80 -4.22 17.18
CA SER A 98 8.61 -5.06 17.35
C SER A 98 7.44 -4.66 16.42
N TYR A 99 7.72 -4.13 15.22
CA TYR A 99 6.67 -3.62 14.35
C TYR A 99 5.65 -4.70 13.99
N GLN A 100 6.11 -5.91 13.64
CA GLN A 100 5.25 -7.06 13.38
C GLN A 100 4.25 -7.32 14.52
N GLU A 101 4.75 -7.34 15.76
CA GLU A 101 3.93 -7.58 16.95
C GLU A 101 2.96 -6.42 17.17
N ARG A 102 3.42 -5.17 17.06
CA ARG A 102 2.61 -3.97 17.29
C ARG A 102 1.41 -3.85 16.35
N ILE A 103 1.59 -4.26 15.09
CA ILE A 103 0.52 -4.25 14.08
C ILE A 103 -0.24 -5.58 14.02
N HIS A 104 0.07 -6.54 14.91
CA HIS A 104 -0.54 -7.88 14.96
C HIS A 104 -0.55 -8.62 13.61
N SER A 105 0.51 -8.49 12.81
CA SER A 105 0.57 -9.20 11.54
C SER A 105 0.94 -10.67 11.72
N SER A 106 0.04 -11.57 11.30
CA SER A 106 0.27 -13.03 11.30
C SER A 106 1.09 -13.55 10.12
N ILE A 107 1.42 -12.68 9.16
CA ILE A 107 2.25 -13.01 7.99
C ILE A 107 3.42 -12.02 7.84
N ILE A 108 4.50 -12.48 7.21
CA ILE A 108 5.69 -11.66 6.93
C ILE A 108 5.83 -11.28 5.45
N THR A 109 5.02 -11.91 4.60
CA THR A 109 4.98 -11.76 3.14
C THR A 109 4.12 -10.56 2.75
N THR A 110 4.00 -10.31 1.45
CA THR A 110 3.10 -9.29 0.91
C THR A 110 1.62 -9.70 0.95
N GLY A 111 1.28 -10.92 1.39
CA GLY A 111 -0.11 -11.40 1.49
C GLY A 111 -0.73 -11.90 0.18
N ASN A 112 0.04 -12.01 -0.91
CA ASN A 112 -0.44 -12.53 -2.21
C ASN A 112 -0.99 -13.97 -2.12
N GLU A 113 -0.58 -14.73 -1.11
CA GLU A 113 -1.06 -16.07 -0.82
C GLU A 113 -2.48 -16.12 -0.23
N LEU A 114 -2.98 -15.00 0.30
CA LEU A 114 -4.28 -14.96 0.97
C LEU A 114 -5.42 -14.89 -0.04
N VAL A 115 -6.43 -15.75 0.15
CA VAL A 115 -7.63 -15.79 -0.69
C VAL A 115 -8.90 -15.53 0.11
N LYS A 116 -9.82 -14.77 -0.48
CA LYS A 116 -11.21 -14.58 -0.01
C LYS A 116 -11.31 -14.36 1.51
N GLU A 117 -11.87 -15.31 2.25
CA GLU A 117 -12.09 -15.24 3.69
C GLU A 117 -10.79 -15.04 4.48
N GLN A 118 -9.66 -15.62 4.02
CA GLN A 118 -8.36 -15.42 4.67
C GLN A 118 -7.93 -13.95 4.68
N ILE A 119 -8.32 -13.19 3.66
CA ILE A 119 -8.04 -11.75 3.57
C ILE A 119 -8.85 -11.01 4.64
N ALA A 120 -10.13 -11.33 4.77
CA ALA A 120 -10.98 -10.72 5.79
C ALA A 120 -10.51 -11.07 7.21
N ASP A 121 -10.14 -12.33 7.45
CA ASP A 121 -9.66 -12.79 8.75
C ASP A 121 -8.30 -12.18 9.10
N PHE A 122 -7.41 -12.03 8.12
CA PHE A 122 -6.13 -11.34 8.30
C PHE A 122 -6.35 -9.85 8.61
N SER A 123 -7.21 -9.17 7.86
CA SER A 123 -7.52 -7.76 8.06
C SER A 123 -8.02 -7.45 9.46
N LYS A 124 -8.92 -8.28 10.00
CA LYS A 124 -9.43 -8.15 11.38
C LYS A 124 -8.35 -8.31 12.46
N GLN A 125 -7.27 -9.03 12.18
CA GLN A 125 -6.18 -9.21 13.14
C GLN A 125 -5.27 -7.98 13.20
N LEU A 126 -5.10 -7.28 12.08
CA LEU A 126 -4.20 -6.14 12.00
C LEU A 126 -4.60 -5.05 12.99
N ASN A 127 -3.62 -4.54 13.73
CA ASN A 127 -3.78 -3.28 14.44
C ASN A 127 -3.47 -2.13 13.48
N LEU A 128 -4.43 -1.23 13.31
CA LEU A 128 -4.38 -0.09 12.39
C LEU A 128 -4.15 1.25 13.12
N GLU A 129 -3.97 1.21 14.45
CA GLU A 129 -3.68 2.36 15.32
C GLU A 129 -2.17 2.56 15.56
#